data_AF-A0A0U3PGR4-F1
#
_entry.id   AF-A0A0U3PGR4-F1
#
_cell.length_a   1.000
_cell.length_b   1.000
_cell.length_c   1.000
_cell.angle_alpha   90.00
_cell.angle_beta   90.00
_cell.angle_gamma   90.00
#
_symmetry.space_group_name_H-M   'P 1'
#
loop_
_entity.id
_entity.type
_entity.pdbx_description
1 polymer ?
#
loop_
_entity_poly.entity_id
_entity_poly.type
_entity_poly.pdbx_seq_one_letter_code
_entity_poly.pdbx_strand_id
1 'polypeptide(L)'
;MTITSVCGHTADMGIGESDGERPSSDTAANRRERVADERERTADERERVADERERVADERERVADEREGRLVGWEGRLDERARGLGHPAPSLRERSYAAIERSRQLAHGSNARLDRSEAALLRADARDAREQDAVDREAAASQARQTDEGLVPLEALEARAARLQRQLAHVVSALSATQETMADEYERVAGKQPELAAEYRRLAERSRQAAARLRTFEPALDDMTAEEPHEQPNTAPKS
;
A
#
# COMPACT_ATOMS: atom_id res chain seq x y z
N MET A 1 14.05 9.75 84.86
CA MET A 1 12.85 9.96 85.70
C MET A 1 11.62 9.73 84.83
N THR A 2 10.85 8.68 85.18
CA THR A 2 9.37 8.50 85.05
C THR A 2 8.71 9.00 83.75
N ILE A 3 8.31 8.14 82.79
CA ILE A 3 7.12 7.22 82.73
C ILE A 3 5.79 7.84 83.19
N THR A 4 4.91 8.09 82.21
CA THR A 4 3.44 7.87 82.22
C THR A 4 2.96 8.02 80.77
N SER A 5 2.45 7.02 80.05
CA SER A 5 1.29 6.13 80.26
C SER A 5 0.03 6.65 79.54
N VAL A 6 -0.63 5.68 78.90
CA VAL A 6 -2.03 5.57 78.48
C VAL A 6 -2.33 5.69 76.98
N CYS A 7 -2.77 4.55 76.47
CA CYS A 7 -3.30 4.19 75.17
C CYS A 7 -4.71 4.76 74.90
N GLY A 8 -5.13 4.74 73.64
CA GLY A 8 -6.51 4.39 73.30
C GLY A 8 -7.10 5.04 72.05
N HIS A 9 -7.69 4.17 71.22
CA HIS A 9 -8.78 4.41 70.27
C HIS A 9 -8.47 4.76 68.80
N THR A 10 -8.45 3.67 68.02
CA THR A 10 -9.03 3.46 66.69
C THR A 10 -10.00 4.52 66.16
N ALA A 11 -9.67 5.06 64.98
CA ALA A 11 -10.60 5.52 63.94
C ALA A 11 -9.87 5.22 62.61
N ASP A 12 -10.13 4.09 61.96
CA ASP A 12 -11.19 3.94 60.96
C ASP A 12 -11.46 5.25 60.21
N MET A 13 -10.62 5.52 59.21
CA MET A 13 -10.91 6.48 58.15
C MET A 13 -10.72 5.77 56.81
N GLY A 14 -11.83 5.19 56.36
CA GLY A 14 -12.30 5.24 54.99
C GLY A 14 -11.23 5.22 53.92
N ILE A 15 -10.92 4.02 53.44
CA ILE A 15 -10.50 3.81 52.07
C ILE A 15 -11.67 4.34 51.22
N GLY A 16 -11.55 5.59 50.77
CA GLY A 16 -12.42 6.12 49.73
C GLY A 16 -12.15 5.31 48.48
N GLU A 17 -12.94 4.27 48.29
CA GLU A 17 -13.21 3.66 46.99
C GLU A 17 -13.61 4.80 46.07
N SER A 18 -12.61 5.30 45.36
CA SER A 18 -12.84 6.06 44.16
C SER A 18 -13.39 5.05 43.17
N ASP A 19 -14.71 4.92 43.19
CA ASP A 19 -15.53 4.48 42.07
C ASP A 19 -15.27 5.45 40.92
N GLY A 20 -14.07 5.36 40.35
CA GLY A 20 -13.82 5.72 38.99
C GLY A 20 -14.61 4.72 38.18
N GLU A 21 -15.87 5.05 37.90
CA GLU A 21 -16.61 4.57 36.74
C GLU A 21 -15.66 4.74 35.55
N ARG A 22 -14.90 3.68 35.28
CA ARG A 22 -14.18 3.52 34.02
C ARG A 22 -15.30 3.59 32.99
N PRO A 23 -15.36 4.64 32.15
CA PRO A 23 -16.35 4.67 31.10
C PRO A 23 -16.18 3.35 30.36
N SER A 24 -17.26 2.57 30.30
CA SER A 24 -17.28 1.23 29.75
C SER A 24 -16.35 1.18 28.55
N SER A 25 -15.34 0.30 28.59
CA SER A 25 -14.33 0.14 27.53
C SER A 25 -14.97 0.09 26.14
N ASP A 26 -16.20 -0.41 26.09
CA ASP A 26 -17.07 -0.52 24.92
C ASP A 26 -17.48 0.84 24.34
N THR A 27 -17.85 1.82 25.17
CA THR A 27 -18.14 3.19 24.72
C THR A 27 -16.91 3.92 24.20
N ALA A 28 -15.74 3.66 24.76
CA ALA A 28 -14.50 4.27 24.29
C ALA A 28 -14.04 3.66 22.96
N ALA A 29 -14.21 2.35 22.77
CA ALA A 29 -13.94 1.66 21.52
C ALA A 29 -14.88 2.12 20.39
N ASN A 30 -16.19 2.14 20.64
CA ASN A 30 -17.20 2.62 19.69
C ASN A 30 -16.97 4.08 19.26
N ARG A 31 -16.51 4.94 20.18
CA ARG A 31 -16.17 6.33 19.85
C ARG A 31 -14.93 6.42 18.94
N ARG A 32 -13.91 5.59 19.17
CA ARG A 32 -12.70 5.55 18.33
C ARG A 32 -13.03 5.06 16.93
N GLU A 33 -13.87 4.04 16.82
CA GLU A 33 -14.34 3.51 15.54
C GLU A 33 -15.09 4.57 14.73
N ARG A 34 -16.07 5.26 15.33
CA ARG A 34 -16.78 6.37 14.66
C ARG A 34 -15.86 7.49 14.18
N VAL A 35 -14.83 7.82 14.97
CA VAL A 35 -13.83 8.83 14.58
C VAL A 35 -12.94 8.32 13.45
N ALA A 36 -12.64 7.03 13.40
CA ALA A 36 -11.91 6.42 12.29
C ALA A 36 -12.74 6.47 11.00
N ASP A 37 -14.02 6.11 11.05
CA ASP A 37 -14.93 6.17 9.90
C ASP A 37 -15.09 7.61 9.37
N GLU A 38 -15.19 8.61 10.24
CA GLU A 38 -15.25 10.02 9.83
C GLU A 38 -13.97 10.47 9.13
N ARG A 39 -12.80 10.03 9.63
CA ARG A 39 -11.50 10.34 9.01
C ARG A 39 -11.38 9.68 7.65
N GLU A 40 -11.86 8.46 7.50
CA GLU A 40 -11.87 7.73 6.24
C GLU A 40 -12.75 8.42 5.21
N ARG A 41 -14.00 8.76 5.56
CA ARG A 41 -14.89 9.54 4.67
C ARG A 41 -14.27 10.88 4.25
N THR A 42 -13.60 11.57 5.18
CA THR A 42 -12.91 12.82 4.88
C THR A 42 -11.74 12.61 3.92
N ALA A 43 -11.01 11.49 4.05
CA ALA A 43 -9.93 11.13 3.15
C ALA A 43 -10.45 10.85 1.74
N ASP A 44 -11.55 10.08 1.62
CA ASP A 44 -12.18 9.77 0.33
C ASP A 44 -12.69 11.03 -0.38
N GLU A 45 -13.27 11.97 0.36
CA GLU A 45 -13.72 13.25 -0.20
C GLU A 45 -12.55 14.09 -0.73
N ARG A 46 -11.45 14.17 0.03
CA ARG A 46 -10.23 14.86 -0.41
C ARG A 46 -9.65 14.22 -1.67
N GLU A 47 -9.70 12.90 -1.75
CA GLU A 47 -9.21 12.14 -2.89
C GLU A 47 -10.05 12.39 -4.14
N ARG A 48 -11.39 12.40 -4.01
CA ARG A 48 -12.29 12.78 -5.12
C ARG A 48 -12.02 14.19 -5.63
N VAL A 49 -11.78 15.14 -4.74
CA VAL A 49 -11.43 16.52 -5.11
C VAL A 49 -10.08 16.57 -5.82
N ALA A 50 -9.10 15.74 -5.42
CA ALA A 50 -7.82 15.64 -6.10
C ALA A 50 -7.98 15.07 -7.52
N ASP A 51 -8.76 14.00 -7.67
CA ASP A 51 -9.07 13.38 -8.97
C ASP A 51 -9.77 14.38 -9.92
N GLU A 52 -10.70 15.19 -9.40
CA GLU A 52 -11.37 16.23 -10.20
C GLU A 52 -10.40 17.34 -10.65
N ARG A 53 -9.53 17.81 -9.75
CA ARG A 53 -8.51 18.82 -10.09
C ARG A 53 -7.56 18.32 -11.17
N GLU A 54 -7.19 17.06 -11.12
CA GLU A 54 -6.32 16.42 -12.11
C GLU A 54 -7.00 16.34 -13.48
N ARG A 55 -8.26 15.91 -13.55
CA ARG A 55 -9.05 15.93 -14.79
C ARG A 55 -9.15 17.33 -15.40
N VAL A 56 -9.36 18.35 -14.57
CA VAL A 56 -9.39 19.75 -15.03
C VAL A 56 -8.02 20.20 -15.54
N ALA A 57 -6.93 19.76 -14.91
CA ALA A 57 -5.58 20.08 -15.36
C ALA A 57 -5.28 19.44 -16.73
N ASP A 58 -5.64 18.17 -16.91
CA ASP A 58 -5.45 17.46 -18.18
C ASP A 58 -6.27 18.09 -19.32
N GLU A 59 -7.50 18.51 -19.05
CA GLU A 59 -8.32 19.22 -20.05
C GLU A 59 -7.70 20.57 -20.44
N ARG A 60 -7.22 21.35 -19.47
CA ARG A 60 -6.50 22.61 -19.75
C ARG A 60 -5.26 22.38 -20.61
N GLU A 61 -4.56 21.29 -20.37
CA GLU A 61 -3.37 20.92 -21.14
C GLU A 61 -3.72 20.55 -22.58
N ARG A 62 -4.78 19.74 -22.80
CA ARG A 62 -5.27 19.42 -24.14
C ARG A 62 -5.66 20.67 -24.93
N VAL A 63 -6.38 21.60 -24.29
CA VAL A 63 -6.76 22.88 -24.93
C VAL A 63 -5.52 23.72 -25.27
N ALA A 64 -4.50 23.71 -24.42
CA ALA A 64 -3.24 24.39 -24.68
C ALA A 64 -2.50 23.77 -25.88
N ASP A 65 -2.38 22.45 -25.94
CA ASP A 65 -1.77 21.72 -27.07
C ASP A 65 -2.48 22.03 -28.39
N GLU A 66 -3.81 22.04 -28.41
CA GLU A 66 -4.60 22.37 -29.59
C GLU A 66 -4.39 23.81 -30.05
N ARG A 67 -4.27 24.74 -29.10
CA ARG A 67 -3.97 26.14 -29.41
C ARG A 67 -2.56 26.29 -29.97
N GLU A 68 -1.58 25.61 -29.40
CA GLU A 68 -0.20 25.61 -29.88
C GLU A 68 -0.11 25.01 -31.29
N GLY A 69 -0.72 23.85 -31.54
CA GLY A 69 -0.75 23.23 -32.85
C GLY A 69 -1.37 24.13 -33.92
N ARG A 70 -2.43 24.86 -33.57
CA ARG A 70 -3.01 25.89 -34.45
C ARG A 70 -2.02 27.02 -34.74
N LEU A 71 -1.36 27.56 -33.72
CA LEU A 71 -0.38 28.64 -33.89
C LEU A 71 0.79 28.22 -34.78
N VAL A 72 1.32 27.02 -34.60
CA VAL A 72 2.37 26.45 -35.46
C VAL A 72 1.87 26.38 -36.91
N GLY A 73 0.62 25.96 -37.14
CA GLY A 73 0.02 25.95 -38.47
C GLY A 73 -0.15 27.35 -39.07
N TRP A 74 -0.51 28.35 -38.26
CA TRP A 74 -0.60 29.76 -38.69
C TRP A 74 0.77 30.32 -39.06
N GLU A 75 1.79 30.09 -38.23
CA GLU A 75 3.18 30.52 -38.46
C GLU A 75 3.72 29.92 -39.77
N GLY A 76 3.50 28.62 -40.01
CA GLY A 76 3.91 27.97 -41.26
C GLY A 76 3.28 28.59 -42.52
N ARG A 77 2.01 29.00 -42.46
CA ARG A 77 1.33 29.70 -43.57
C ARG A 77 1.88 31.11 -43.78
N LEU A 78 2.22 31.83 -42.71
CA LEU A 78 2.85 33.15 -42.81
C LEU A 78 4.24 33.04 -43.43
N ASP A 79 5.03 32.05 -43.05
CA ASP A 79 6.36 31.78 -43.62
C ASP A 79 6.30 31.41 -45.11
N GLU A 80 5.28 30.66 -45.52
CA GLU A 80 5.04 30.36 -46.93
C GLU A 80 4.67 31.62 -47.73
N ARG A 81 3.78 32.45 -47.18
CA ARG A 81 3.36 33.70 -47.82
C ARG A 81 4.49 34.73 -47.88
N ALA A 82 5.33 34.83 -46.85
CA ALA A 82 6.52 35.68 -46.82
C ALA A 82 7.49 35.28 -47.94
N ARG A 83 7.76 33.98 -48.10
CA ARG A 83 8.60 33.46 -49.20
C ARG A 83 8.01 33.79 -50.57
N GLY A 84 6.70 33.61 -50.75
CA GLY A 84 6.01 33.95 -52.01
C GLY A 84 6.07 35.44 -52.37
N LEU A 85 6.23 36.32 -51.37
CA LEU A 85 6.37 37.77 -51.55
C LEU A 85 7.84 38.25 -51.59
N GLY A 86 8.81 37.34 -51.50
CA GLY A 86 10.24 37.69 -51.45
C GLY A 86 10.69 38.33 -50.13
N HIS A 87 9.86 38.24 -49.08
CA HIS A 87 10.25 38.66 -47.75
C HIS A 87 11.16 37.62 -47.08
N PRO A 88 12.12 38.05 -46.24
CA PRO A 88 12.96 37.12 -45.49
C PRO A 88 12.09 36.28 -44.55
N ALA A 89 12.23 34.95 -44.67
CA ALA A 89 11.63 33.96 -43.78
C ALA A 89 12.74 33.23 -43.02
N PRO A 90 12.47 32.65 -41.83
CA PRO A 90 13.45 31.89 -41.06
C PRO A 90 14.16 30.84 -41.93
N SER A 91 15.47 30.71 -41.76
CA SER A 91 16.28 29.72 -42.47
C SER A 91 15.87 28.28 -42.11
N LEU A 92 16.21 27.31 -42.95
CA LEU A 92 15.97 25.89 -42.64
C LEU A 92 16.58 25.48 -41.30
N ARG A 93 17.78 25.98 -40.99
CA ARG A 93 18.49 25.69 -39.74
C ARG A 93 17.74 26.23 -38.52
N GLU A 94 17.26 27.47 -38.58
CA GLU A 94 16.46 28.08 -37.51
C GLU A 94 15.15 27.31 -37.29
N ARG A 95 14.46 26.90 -38.37
CA ARG A 95 13.25 26.07 -38.27
C ARG A 95 13.53 24.71 -37.65
N SER A 96 14.65 24.07 -37.99
CA SER A 96 15.05 22.80 -37.40
C SER A 96 15.30 22.93 -35.89
N TYR A 97 15.99 23.99 -35.45
CA TYR A 97 16.18 24.22 -34.01
C TYR A 97 14.86 24.49 -33.28
N ALA A 98 13.99 25.32 -33.85
CA ALA A 98 12.67 25.58 -33.27
C ALA A 98 11.82 24.30 -33.19
N ALA A 99 11.89 23.42 -34.19
CA ALA A 99 11.19 22.13 -34.18
C ALA A 99 11.74 21.18 -33.12
N ILE A 100 13.06 21.12 -32.93
CA ILE A 100 13.69 20.33 -31.88
C ILE A 100 13.26 20.84 -30.50
N GLU A 101 13.26 22.15 -30.30
CA GLU A 101 12.87 22.75 -29.02
C GLU A 101 11.40 22.48 -28.69
N ARG A 102 10.48 22.63 -29.65
CA ARG A 102 9.08 22.21 -29.47
C ARG A 102 8.94 20.73 -29.15
N SER A 103 9.69 19.87 -29.84
CA SER A 103 9.70 18.43 -29.56
C SER A 103 10.13 18.12 -28.12
N ARG A 104 11.15 18.83 -27.61
CA ARG A 104 11.58 18.71 -26.21
C ARG A 104 10.50 19.18 -25.23
N GLN A 105 9.82 20.27 -25.53
CA GLN A 105 8.72 20.79 -24.70
C GLN A 105 7.55 19.81 -24.65
N LEU A 106 7.18 19.22 -25.78
CA LEU A 106 6.16 18.17 -25.86
C LEU A 106 6.56 16.92 -25.06
N ALA A 107 7.82 16.50 -25.16
CA ALA A 107 8.33 15.38 -24.37
C ALA A 107 8.29 15.68 -22.86
N HIS A 108 8.62 16.91 -22.46
CA HIS A 108 8.53 17.33 -21.06
C HIS A 108 7.09 17.34 -20.55
N GLY A 109 6.14 17.88 -21.33
CA GLY A 109 4.72 17.83 -21.01
C GLY A 109 4.19 16.40 -20.90
N SER A 110 4.58 15.53 -21.85
CA SER A 110 4.23 14.11 -21.81
C SER A 110 4.75 13.41 -20.55
N ASN A 111 6.00 13.66 -20.13
CA ASN A 111 6.53 13.10 -18.89
C ASN A 111 5.73 13.62 -17.68
N ALA A 112 5.43 14.92 -17.63
CA ALA A 112 4.62 15.47 -16.54
C ALA A 112 3.21 14.88 -16.48
N ARG A 113 2.61 14.48 -17.61
CA ARG A 113 1.34 13.71 -17.64
C ARG A 113 1.52 12.31 -17.10
N LEU A 114 2.60 11.63 -17.48
CA LEU A 114 2.90 10.29 -16.98
C LEU A 114 3.09 10.29 -15.46
N ASP A 115 3.89 11.22 -14.93
CA ASP A 115 4.11 11.37 -13.49
C ASP A 115 2.80 11.58 -12.72
N ARG A 116 1.88 12.38 -13.28
CA ARG A 116 0.54 12.58 -12.70
C ARG A 116 -0.30 11.29 -12.75
N SER A 117 -0.32 10.62 -13.90
CA SER A 117 -1.05 9.35 -14.04
C SER A 117 -0.52 8.26 -13.09
N GLU A 118 0.79 8.19 -12.91
CA GLU A 118 1.44 7.29 -11.95
C GLU A 118 1.01 7.63 -10.51
N ALA A 119 1.05 8.91 -10.15
CA ALA A 119 0.57 9.35 -8.84
C ALA A 119 -0.93 9.10 -8.62
N ALA A 120 -1.75 9.11 -9.67
CA ALA A 120 -3.16 8.75 -9.61
C ALA A 120 -3.36 7.24 -9.39
N LEU A 121 -2.57 6.39 -10.06
CA LEU A 121 -2.59 4.95 -9.87
C LEU A 121 -2.15 4.56 -8.44
N LEU A 122 -1.05 5.15 -7.94
CA LEU A 122 -0.59 4.89 -6.58
C LEU A 122 -1.65 5.26 -5.52
N ARG A 123 -2.43 6.30 -5.77
CA ARG A 123 -3.55 6.70 -4.91
C ARG A 123 -4.70 5.69 -4.98
N ALA A 124 -5.02 5.19 -6.18
CA ALA A 124 -5.99 4.12 -6.37
C ALA A 124 -5.56 2.82 -5.66
N ASP A 125 -4.32 2.37 -5.83
CA ASP A 125 -3.79 1.18 -5.15
C ASP A 125 -3.89 1.32 -3.62
N ALA A 126 -3.60 2.52 -3.10
CA ALA A 126 -3.73 2.81 -1.69
C ALA A 126 -5.19 2.82 -1.21
N ARG A 127 -6.18 3.13 -2.07
CA ARG A 127 -7.61 2.98 -1.76
C ARG A 127 -7.98 1.51 -1.68
N ASP A 128 -7.64 0.75 -2.71
CA ASP A 128 -7.96 -0.67 -2.81
C ASP A 128 -7.40 -1.46 -1.62
N ALA A 129 -6.18 -1.13 -1.17
CA ALA A 129 -5.60 -1.71 0.03
C ALA A 129 -6.42 -1.41 1.30
N ARG A 130 -6.93 -0.18 1.48
CA ARG A 130 -7.78 0.18 2.63
C ARG A 130 -9.14 -0.53 2.57
N GLU A 131 -9.73 -0.62 1.38
CA GLU A 131 -10.98 -1.36 1.17
C GLU A 131 -10.80 -2.85 1.51
N GLN A 132 -9.70 -3.46 1.07
CA GLN A 132 -9.38 -4.84 1.40
C GLN A 132 -9.16 -5.04 2.90
N ASP A 133 -8.41 -4.15 3.57
CA ASP A 133 -8.23 -4.19 5.03
C ASP A 133 -9.57 -4.05 5.79
N ALA A 134 -10.53 -3.30 5.25
CA ALA A 134 -11.87 -3.18 5.82
C ALA A 134 -12.66 -4.50 5.66
N VAL A 135 -12.62 -5.10 4.48
CA VAL A 135 -13.24 -6.42 4.20
C VAL A 135 -12.64 -7.49 5.11
N ASP A 136 -11.31 -7.53 5.24
CA ASP A 136 -10.61 -8.52 6.06
C ASP A 136 -10.96 -8.39 7.55
N ARG A 137 -11.09 -7.15 8.05
CA ARG A 137 -11.56 -6.88 9.42
C ARG A 137 -12.99 -7.37 9.62
N GLU A 138 -13.89 -7.09 8.69
CA GLU A 138 -15.29 -7.53 8.80
C GLU A 138 -15.44 -9.05 8.67
N ALA A 139 -14.65 -9.68 7.81
CA ALA A 139 -14.55 -11.12 7.69
C ALA A 139 -14.06 -11.77 8.99
N ALA A 140 -13.01 -11.21 9.60
CA ALA A 140 -12.49 -11.67 10.89
C ALA A 140 -13.51 -11.50 12.02
N ALA A 141 -14.21 -10.36 12.08
CA ALA A 141 -15.27 -10.11 13.07
C ALA A 141 -16.45 -11.08 12.89
N SER A 142 -16.83 -11.37 11.65
CA SER A 142 -17.89 -12.33 11.33
C SER A 142 -17.50 -13.76 11.71
N GLN A 143 -16.25 -14.14 11.44
CA GLN A 143 -15.72 -15.43 11.87
C GLN A 143 -15.65 -15.55 13.40
N ALA A 144 -15.26 -14.48 14.11
CA ALA A 144 -15.25 -14.45 15.57
C ALA A 144 -16.66 -14.65 16.16
N ARG A 145 -17.68 -13.98 15.60
CA ARG A 145 -19.09 -14.18 16.01
C ARG A 145 -19.55 -15.62 15.81
N GLN A 146 -19.18 -16.24 14.67
CA GLN A 146 -19.50 -17.64 14.40
C GLN A 146 -18.81 -18.60 15.40
N THR A 147 -17.57 -18.31 15.80
CA THR A 147 -16.86 -19.12 16.82
C THR A 147 -17.40 -18.93 18.24
N ASP A 148 -18.00 -17.78 18.54
CA ASP A 148 -18.57 -17.47 19.86
C ASP A 148 -20.00 -18.02 20.00
N GLU A 149 -20.77 -18.08 18.90
CA GLU A 149 -22.10 -18.70 18.85
C GLU A 149 -22.04 -20.24 18.75
N GLY A 150 -20.91 -20.83 18.37
CA GLY A 150 -20.71 -22.27 18.25
C GLY A 150 -19.53 -22.77 19.07
N LEU A 151 -19.79 -23.37 20.23
CA LEU A 151 -18.79 -24.18 20.95
C LEU A 151 -18.26 -25.31 20.03
N VAL A 152 -17.07 -25.13 19.44
CA VAL A 152 -16.35 -26.23 18.75
C VAL A 152 -14.89 -26.31 19.24
N PRO A 153 -14.54 -27.28 20.11
CA PRO A 153 -13.23 -27.33 20.77
C PRO A 153 -12.04 -27.80 19.91
N LEU A 154 -12.25 -28.27 18.67
CA LEU A 154 -11.19 -28.77 17.80
C LEU A 154 -11.12 -28.02 16.46
N GLU A 155 -12.24 -27.89 15.76
CA GLU A 155 -12.30 -27.21 14.45
C GLU A 155 -11.91 -25.73 14.54
N ALA A 156 -12.24 -25.03 15.65
CA ALA A 156 -11.82 -23.65 15.86
C ALA A 156 -10.31 -23.52 16.13
N LEU A 157 -9.71 -24.53 16.79
CA LEU A 157 -8.28 -24.60 17.02
C LEU A 157 -7.54 -24.94 15.72
N GLU A 158 -8.08 -25.85 14.90
CA GLU A 158 -7.58 -26.18 13.57
C GLU A 158 -7.66 -24.96 12.63
N ALA A 159 -8.80 -24.25 12.61
CA ALA A 159 -8.94 -23.02 11.83
C ALA A 159 -7.97 -21.92 12.29
N ARG A 160 -7.72 -21.82 13.60
CA ARG A 160 -6.71 -20.90 14.16
C ARG A 160 -5.29 -21.33 13.77
N ALA A 161 -4.98 -22.62 13.83
CA ALA A 161 -3.69 -23.16 13.40
C ALA A 161 -3.46 -22.88 11.91
N ALA A 162 -4.46 -23.12 11.05
CA ALA A 162 -4.40 -22.83 9.61
C ALA A 162 -4.23 -21.32 9.32
N ARG A 163 -4.88 -20.44 10.09
CA ARG A 163 -4.64 -18.99 9.99
C ARG A 163 -3.21 -18.62 10.39
N LEU A 164 -2.69 -19.18 11.48
CA LEU A 164 -1.31 -18.92 11.92
C LEU A 164 -0.28 -19.47 10.94
N GLN A 165 -0.53 -20.63 10.33
CA GLN A 165 0.29 -21.20 9.27
C GLN A 165 0.31 -20.32 8.02
N ARG A 166 -0.85 -19.80 7.58
CA ARG A 166 -0.93 -18.84 6.47
C ARG A 166 -0.21 -17.53 6.77
N GLN A 167 -0.37 -17.00 7.98
CA GLN A 167 0.35 -15.80 8.43
C GLN A 167 1.87 -16.05 8.46
N LEU A 168 2.31 -17.21 8.94
CA LEU A 168 3.72 -17.60 8.92
C LEU A 168 4.25 -17.71 7.49
N ALA A 169 3.52 -18.37 6.59
CA ALA A 169 3.89 -18.49 5.17
C ALA A 169 4.03 -17.09 4.53
N HIS A 170 3.06 -16.20 4.77
CA HIS A 170 3.13 -14.82 4.29
C HIS A 170 4.36 -14.07 4.83
N VAL A 171 4.66 -14.17 6.14
CA VAL A 171 5.83 -13.53 6.75
C VAL A 171 7.13 -14.11 6.19
N VAL A 172 7.22 -15.43 6.01
CA VAL A 172 8.40 -16.11 5.44
C VAL A 172 8.61 -15.69 3.98
N SER A 173 7.54 -15.58 3.20
CA SER A 173 7.58 -15.11 1.81
C SER A 173 8.03 -13.65 1.73
N ALA A 174 7.44 -12.76 2.55
CA ALA A 174 7.85 -11.34 2.62
C ALA A 174 9.31 -11.18 3.05
N LEU A 175 9.78 -11.98 4.01
CA LEU A 175 11.18 -11.97 4.45
C LEU A 175 12.11 -12.47 3.34
N SER A 176 11.71 -13.52 2.60
CA SER A 176 12.47 -14.04 1.46
C SER A 176 12.61 -12.99 0.35
N ALA A 177 11.53 -12.31 -0.02
CA ALA A 177 11.54 -11.22 -0.99
C ALA A 177 12.45 -10.05 -0.56
N THR A 178 12.45 -9.72 0.75
CA THR A 178 13.34 -8.69 1.31
C THR A 178 14.80 -9.10 1.20
N GLN A 179 15.13 -10.38 1.43
CA GLN A 179 16.48 -10.91 1.26
C GLN A 179 16.94 -10.86 -0.20
N GLU A 180 16.06 -11.14 -1.16
CA GLU A 180 16.39 -11.00 -2.59
C GLU A 180 16.65 -9.54 -2.97
N THR A 181 15.82 -8.62 -2.47
CA THR A 181 16.00 -7.18 -2.72
C THR A 181 17.34 -6.69 -2.15
N MET A 182 17.73 -7.15 -0.95
CA MET A 182 19.06 -6.85 -0.39
C MET A 182 20.19 -7.42 -1.26
N ALA A 183 20.02 -8.62 -1.83
CA ALA A 183 21.01 -9.20 -2.72
C ALA A 183 21.21 -8.37 -4.00
N ASP A 184 20.12 -7.93 -4.62
CA ASP A 184 20.16 -7.09 -5.82
C ASP A 184 20.80 -5.73 -5.54
N GLU A 185 20.52 -5.13 -4.38
CA GLU A 185 21.16 -3.89 -3.95
C GLU A 185 22.66 -4.06 -3.73
N TYR A 186 23.10 -5.16 -3.11
CA TYR A 186 24.52 -5.45 -2.97
C TYR A 186 25.22 -5.67 -4.33
N GLU A 187 24.59 -6.32 -5.29
CA GLU A 187 25.12 -6.45 -6.65
C GLU A 187 25.21 -5.11 -7.38
N ARG A 188 24.20 -4.26 -7.21
CA ARG A 188 24.19 -2.90 -7.76
C ARG A 188 25.33 -2.05 -7.19
N VAL A 189 25.59 -2.14 -5.88
CA VAL A 189 26.71 -1.44 -5.23
C VAL A 189 28.05 -2.01 -5.67
N ALA A 190 28.16 -3.34 -5.83
CA ALA A 190 29.36 -3.99 -6.34
C ALA A 190 29.72 -3.51 -7.77
N GLY A 191 28.73 -3.21 -8.60
CA GLY A 191 28.93 -2.63 -9.93
C GLY A 191 29.45 -1.18 -9.91
N LYS A 192 29.12 -0.41 -8.86
CA LYS A 192 29.54 0.99 -8.70
C LYS A 192 30.90 1.14 -8.00
N GLN A 193 31.31 0.17 -7.18
CA GLN A 193 32.53 0.22 -6.39
C GLN A 193 33.42 -1.02 -6.65
N PRO A 194 34.30 -0.98 -7.68
CA PRO A 194 35.11 -2.12 -8.07
C PRO A 194 36.10 -2.57 -6.98
N GLU A 195 36.53 -1.64 -6.10
CA GLU A 195 37.47 -1.91 -5.01
C GLU A 195 36.87 -2.81 -3.91
N LEU A 196 35.56 -2.70 -3.67
CA LEU A 196 34.82 -3.49 -2.67
C LEU A 196 33.88 -4.52 -3.31
N ALA A 197 33.91 -4.69 -4.63
CA ALA A 197 32.98 -5.53 -5.36
C ALA A 197 32.98 -6.99 -4.89
N ALA A 198 34.15 -7.52 -4.50
CA ALA A 198 34.27 -8.88 -3.98
C ALA A 198 33.55 -9.07 -2.63
N GLU A 199 33.53 -8.04 -1.78
CA GLU A 199 32.85 -8.08 -0.49
C GLU A 199 31.33 -7.98 -0.66
N TYR A 200 30.87 -7.03 -1.47
CA TYR A 200 29.44 -6.87 -1.76
C TYR A 200 28.84 -8.09 -2.48
N ARG A 201 29.58 -8.74 -3.40
CA ARG A 201 29.11 -10.01 -4.00
C ARG A 201 28.97 -11.13 -2.96
N ARG A 202 29.84 -11.20 -1.95
CA ARG A 202 29.71 -12.17 -0.85
C ARG A 202 28.48 -11.88 0.01
N LEU A 203 28.16 -10.60 0.24
CA LEU A 203 26.95 -10.20 0.96
C LEU A 203 25.70 -10.54 0.16
N ALA A 204 25.68 -10.26 -1.15
CA ALA A 204 24.60 -10.64 -2.05
C ALA A 204 24.33 -12.15 -2.01
N GLU A 205 25.39 -12.96 -2.13
CA GLU A 205 25.29 -14.41 -2.07
C GLU A 205 24.74 -14.91 -0.73
N ARG A 206 25.14 -14.31 0.40
CA ARG A 206 24.57 -14.66 1.72
C ARG A 206 23.08 -14.35 1.79
N SER A 207 22.64 -13.22 1.24
CA SER A 207 21.23 -12.85 1.19
C SER A 207 20.42 -13.79 0.28
N ARG A 208 20.95 -14.18 -0.89
CA ARG A 208 20.33 -15.22 -1.75
C ARG A 208 20.22 -16.57 -1.03
N GLN A 209 21.26 -16.98 -0.30
CA GLN A 209 21.24 -18.21 0.50
C GLN A 209 20.22 -18.14 1.64
N ALA A 210 20.04 -16.98 2.28
CA ALA A 210 19.01 -16.78 3.29
C ALA A 210 17.60 -16.88 2.70
N ALA A 211 17.35 -16.25 1.55
CA ALA A 211 16.08 -16.35 0.82
C ALA A 211 15.74 -17.80 0.43
N ALA A 212 16.74 -18.54 -0.08
CA ALA A 212 16.58 -19.95 -0.44
C ALA A 212 16.23 -20.83 0.76
N ARG A 213 16.86 -20.61 1.92
CA ARG A 213 16.54 -21.34 3.16
C ARG A 213 15.12 -21.06 3.65
N LEU A 214 14.63 -19.84 3.47
CA LEU A 214 13.26 -19.47 3.82
C LEU A 214 12.23 -20.15 2.90
N ARG A 215 12.51 -20.24 1.59
CA ARG A 215 11.67 -20.98 0.64
C ARG A 215 11.64 -22.48 0.90
N THR A 216 12.75 -23.07 1.35
CA THR A 216 12.75 -24.50 1.73
C THR A 216 11.91 -24.79 2.97
N PHE A 217 11.55 -23.77 3.76
CA PHE A 217 10.65 -23.88 4.90
C PHE A 217 9.15 -23.89 4.51
N GLU A 218 8.82 -23.43 3.30
CA GLU A 218 7.47 -23.28 2.75
C GLU A 218 6.77 -24.61 2.38
N PRO A 219 7.40 -25.59 1.70
CA PRO A 219 6.72 -26.82 1.30
C PRO A 219 6.34 -27.75 2.46
N ALA A 220 6.94 -27.57 3.64
CA ALA A 220 6.58 -28.33 4.84
C ALA A 220 5.27 -27.86 5.50
N LEU A 221 4.75 -26.69 5.12
CA LEU A 221 3.50 -26.12 5.65
C LEU A 221 2.30 -26.45 4.76
N ASP A 222 2.50 -26.58 3.44
CA ASP A 222 1.44 -26.97 2.50
C ASP A 222 1.10 -28.47 2.55
N ASP A 223 2.08 -29.35 2.77
CA ASP A 223 1.89 -30.83 2.79
C ASP A 223 1.03 -31.32 3.97
N MET A 224 0.82 -30.48 4.99
CA MET A 224 -0.08 -30.78 6.13
C MET A 224 -1.54 -30.39 5.90
N THR A 225 -1.86 -29.74 4.78
CA THR A 225 -3.22 -29.25 4.47
C THR A 225 -3.92 -30.00 3.33
N ALA A 226 -3.23 -30.99 2.74
CA ALA A 226 -3.69 -31.71 1.55
C ALA A 226 -4.36 -33.09 1.81
N GLU A 227 -4.98 -33.31 2.99
CA GLU A 227 -5.94 -34.41 3.16
C GLU A 227 -7.37 -33.87 2.95
N GLU A 228 -7.79 -33.78 1.69
CA GLU A 228 -9.21 -33.65 1.33
C GLU A 228 -9.95 -34.97 1.66
N PRO A 229 -11.16 -34.91 2.25
CA PRO A 229 -11.92 -36.12 2.57
C PRO A 229 -12.54 -36.74 1.31
N HIS A 230 -12.21 -38.01 1.09
CA HIS A 230 -12.79 -38.88 0.06
C HIS A 230 -14.33 -38.79 -0.02
N GLU A 231 -14.80 -38.37 -1.19
CA GLU A 231 -16.20 -38.40 -1.63
C GLU A 231 -16.67 -39.87 -1.74
N GLN A 232 -17.57 -40.30 -0.85
CA GLN A 232 -18.18 -41.63 -0.91
C GLN A 232 -19.33 -41.67 -1.95
N PRO A 233 -19.43 -42.70 -2.79
CA PRO A 233 -20.50 -42.80 -3.78
C PRO A 233 -21.82 -43.24 -3.14
N ASN A 234 -22.83 -42.39 -3.32
CA ASN A 234 -24.21 -42.58 -2.90
C ASN A 234 -24.85 -43.80 -3.60
N THR A 235 -25.18 -44.85 -2.83
CA THR A 235 -25.93 -46.01 -3.31
C THR A 235 -27.41 -45.82 -2.97
N ALA A 236 -28.24 -45.58 -3.98
CA ALA A 236 -29.69 -45.52 -3.87
C ALA A 236 -30.31 -46.91 -3.64
N PRO A 237 -31.37 -47.05 -2.81
CA PRO A 237 -32.08 -48.31 -2.68
C PRO A 237 -33.11 -48.50 -3.80
N LYS A 238 -33.19 -49.74 -4.28
CA LYS A 238 -34.19 -50.22 -5.24
C LYS A 238 -35.61 -50.18 -4.64
N SER A 239 -36.57 -49.81 -5.46
CA SER A 239 -37.98 -50.25 -5.37
C SER A 239 -38.47 -50.55 -6.78
#